data_AF-A0A381T2P2-F1
#
_entry.id   AF-A0A381T2P2-F1
#
_cell.length_a   1.000
_cell.length_b   1.000
_cell.length_c   1.000
_cell.angle_alpha   90.00
_cell.angle_beta   90.00
_cell.angle_gamma   90.00
#
_symmetry.space_group_name_H-M   'P 1'
#
loop_
_entity.id
_entity.type
_entity.pdbx_description
1 polymer ?
#
loop_
_entity_poly.entity_id
_entity_poly.type
_entity_poly.pdbx_seq_one_letter_code
_entity_poly.pdbx_strand_id
1 'polypeptide(L)'
;MNRPGLLFLGVIILTFLQGETILPSERDKKEILTINERKRTYYQLHNNSLIYKMAGPKRVEIIARGVVPKKDYKEVSFSYKLIMDNGDSIIISHSAAKTKNITSSQHPGHGFTLPGKYFINIPKGNHWFKIEPIPKVDLPVVIRVRVKGFEKGDEHRQFVQAVTGIKPKNLIIGEKSVRYYELKHGERLQFEPKKLSKLTFLSRLGFINGMSNYENYQIRVWKDDTIYGTYFFSTEKSEDSIIKEDKKVIPGKWRSCEINLSKSKHTYSVELLDKGKKVFVRCLGNQ
;
A
#
# COMPACT_ATOMS: atom_id res chain seq x y z
N MET A 1 -62.11 19.22 2.73
CA MET A 1 -61.35 18.07 2.21
C MET A 1 -59.87 18.45 2.20
N ASN A 2 -59.17 18.35 3.35
CA ASN A 2 -57.76 18.75 3.47
C ASN A 2 -56.95 17.53 3.93
N ARG A 3 -56.03 17.06 3.09
CA ARG A 3 -55.03 16.04 3.45
C ARG A 3 -53.73 16.71 3.91
N PRO A 4 -52.98 16.07 4.83
CA PRO A 4 -51.92 16.73 5.59
C PRO A 4 -50.59 16.72 4.84
N GLY A 5 -49.79 17.77 5.05
CA GLY A 5 -48.40 17.85 4.59
C GLY A 5 -47.51 16.92 5.41
N LEU A 6 -46.98 15.89 4.76
CA LEU A 6 -46.02 14.97 5.33
C LEU A 6 -44.61 15.59 5.23
N LEU A 7 -44.11 16.12 6.35
CA LEU A 7 -42.72 16.58 6.47
C LEU A 7 -41.78 15.36 6.46
N PHE A 8 -41.15 15.10 5.32
CA PHE A 8 -40.06 14.14 5.21
C PHE A 8 -38.79 14.73 5.83
N LEU A 9 -38.49 14.32 7.07
CA LEU A 9 -37.21 14.58 7.72
C LEU A 9 -36.17 13.60 7.15
N GLY A 10 -35.37 14.07 6.19
CA GLY A 10 -34.28 13.28 5.60
C GLY A 10 -33.16 13.04 6.60
N VAL A 11 -32.99 11.80 7.07
CA VAL A 11 -31.84 11.39 7.88
C VAL A 11 -30.62 11.28 6.98
N ILE A 12 -29.70 12.23 7.10
CA ILE A 12 -28.36 12.14 6.48
C ILE A 12 -27.52 11.19 7.34
N ILE A 13 -27.43 9.93 6.92
CA ILE A 13 -26.48 8.97 7.52
C ILE A 13 -25.08 9.34 7.03
N LEU A 14 -24.36 10.13 7.82
CA LEU A 14 -22.91 10.31 7.69
C LEU A 14 -22.22 8.98 8.01
N THR A 15 -22.02 8.15 6.98
CA THR A 15 -21.15 6.98 7.11
C THR A 15 -19.70 7.44 7.21
N PHE A 16 -19.18 7.52 8.42
CA PHE A 16 -17.74 7.62 8.64
C PHE A 16 -17.10 6.34 8.09
N LEU A 17 -16.51 6.41 6.90
CA LEU A 17 -15.67 5.36 6.30
C LEU A 17 -14.40 5.16 7.15
N GLN A 18 -14.53 4.49 8.29
CA GLN A 18 -13.39 3.89 8.98
C GLN A 18 -13.13 2.53 8.34
N GLY A 19 -11.93 2.33 7.80
CA GLY A 19 -11.52 1.05 7.23
C GLY A 19 -11.65 -0.09 8.27
N GLU A 20 -12.37 -1.15 7.88
CA GLU A 20 -12.63 -2.36 8.67
C GLU A 20 -11.30 -2.91 9.22
N THR A 21 -11.16 -3.01 10.55
CA THR A 21 -9.94 -3.58 11.17
C THR A 21 -10.03 -5.09 11.13
N ILE A 22 -8.94 -5.76 10.70
CA ILE A 22 -8.83 -7.21 10.66
C ILE A 22 -8.03 -7.65 11.87
N LEU A 23 -8.54 -8.65 12.58
CA LEU A 23 -8.00 -9.11 13.85
C LEU A 23 -7.26 -10.44 13.63
N PRO A 24 -6.08 -10.64 14.24
CA PRO A 24 -5.39 -11.91 14.17
C PRO A 24 -6.10 -12.95 15.04
N SER A 25 -5.71 -14.21 14.90
CA SER A 25 -6.18 -15.31 15.74
C SER A 25 -5.62 -15.19 17.17
N GLU A 26 -4.44 -14.58 17.33
CA GLU A 26 -3.70 -14.39 18.58
C GLU A 26 -4.18 -13.14 19.33
N ARG A 27 -5.41 -13.20 19.84
CA ARG A 27 -6.11 -12.04 20.44
C ARG A 27 -5.50 -11.59 21.77
N ASP A 28 -4.81 -12.48 22.46
CA ASP A 28 -4.10 -12.26 23.72
C ASP A 28 -2.87 -11.36 23.53
N LYS A 29 -2.31 -11.25 22.32
CA LYS A 29 -1.14 -10.42 22.00
C LYS A 29 -1.47 -8.94 21.82
N LYS A 30 -2.60 -8.48 22.35
CA LYS A 30 -3.14 -7.14 22.13
C LYS A 30 -2.29 -6.05 22.79
N GLU A 31 -1.98 -5.02 22.01
CA GLU A 31 -1.31 -3.79 22.45
C GLU A 31 -2.15 -2.56 22.06
N ILE A 32 -2.53 -1.73 23.03
CA ILE A 32 -3.28 -0.49 22.77
C ILE A 32 -2.29 0.68 22.69
N LEU A 33 -2.18 1.27 21.51
CA LEU A 33 -1.41 2.50 21.31
C LEU A 33 -2.32 3.72 21.37
N THR A 34 -1.89 4.74 22.10
CA THR A 34 -2.43 6.09 22.02
C THR A 34 -1.63 6.85 20.97
N ILE A 35 -2.28 7.23 19.88
CA ILE A 35 -1.68 7.92 18.72
C ILE A 35 -2.46 9.22 18.52
N ASN A 36 -1.84 10.37 18.80
CA ASN A 36 -2.50 11.68 18.75
C ASN A 36 -3.84 11.65 19.50
N GLU A 37 -3.80 11.23 20.78
CA GLU A 37 -4.95 11.10 21.68
C GLU A 37 -5.98 10.02 21.31
N ARG A 38 -5.82 9.36 20.16
CA ARG A 38 -6.73 8.30 19.71
C ARG A 38 -6.16 6.93 20.04
N LYS A 39 -6.96 6.10 20.71
CA LYS A 39 -6.62 4.69 20.95
C LYS A 39 -6.72 3.88 19.65
N ARG A 40 -5.73 3.03 19.42
CA ARG A 40 -5.64 2.12 18.27
C ARG A 40 -5.12 0.77 18.75
N THR A 41 -5.83 -0.29 18.38
CA THR A 41 -5.42 -1.66 18.70
C THR A 41 -4.38 -2.16 17.71
N TYR A 42 -3.26 -2.60 18.23
CA TYR A 42 -2.20 -3.35 17.55
C TYR A 42 -2.04 -4.70 18.24
N TYR A 43 -1.19 -5.54 17.67
CA TYR A 43 -0.82 -6.85 18.18
C TYR A 43 0.68 -7.02 18.18
N GLN A 44 1.23 -7.55 19.26
CA GLN A 44 2.65 -7.77 19.44
C GLN A 44 3.13 -8.88 18.50
N LEU A 45 4.25 -8.62 17.83
CA LEU A 45 4.97 -9.56 17.00
C LEU A 45 6.38 -9.70 17.59
N HIS A 46 6.49 -10.50 18.65
CA HIS A 46 7.73 -10.78 19.37
C HIS A 46 7.71 -12.21 19.91
N ASN A 47 8.56 -13.09 19.36
CA ASN A 47 8.58 -14.53 19.66
C ASN A 47 7.23 -15.24 19.46
N ASN A 48 6.35 -14.66 18.62
CA ASN A 48 5.06 -15.21 18.23
C ASN A 48 4.79 -14.87 16.77
N SER A 49 3.88 -15.60 16.11
CA SER A 49 3.31 -15.22 14.83
C SER A 49 1.93 -14.58 14.99
N LEU A 50 1.45 -13.89 13.96
CA LEU A 50 0.08 -13.40 13.86
C LEU A 50 -0.59 -13.96 12.60
N ILE A 51 -1.70 -14.68 12.77
CA ILE A 51 -2.44 -15.32 11.69
C ILE A 51 -3.75 -14.58 11.44
N TYR A 52 -3.93 -14.11 10.20
CA TYR A 52 -5.13 -13.41 9.76
C TYR A 52 -5.89 -14.26 8.75
N LYS A 53 -7.19 -14.51 9.02
CA LYS A 53 -8.10 -15.24 8.13
C LYS A 53 -9.17 -14.29 7.61
N MET A 54 -9.50 -14.34 6.33
CA MET A 54 -10.52 -13.48 5.75
C MET A 54 -11.07 -14.00 4.42
N ALA A 55 -12.29 -13.56 4.09
CA ALA A 55 -12.83 -13.66 2.75
C ALA A 55 -12.44 -12.43 1.92
N GLY A 56 -11.90 -12.67 0.72
CA GLY A 56 -11.70 -11.64 -0.29
C GLY A 56 -12.84 -11.59 -1.32
N PRO A 57 -12.78 -10.69 -2.31
CA PRO A 57 -11.63 -9.86 -2.65
C PRO A 57 -11.52 -8.61 -1.76
N LYS A 58 -10.35 -8.35 -1.17
CA LYS A 58 -10.09 -7.16 -0.35
C LYS A 58 -8.64 -6.71 -0.50
N ARG A 59 -8.40 -5.39 -0.51
CA ARG A 59 -7.05 -4.84 -0.31
C ARG A 59 -6.83 -4.62 1.19
N VAL A 60 -5.72 -5.14 1.67
CA VAL A 60 -5.34 -5.14 3.08
C VAL A 60 -4.12 -4.25 3.27
N GLU A 61 -4.18 -3.38 4.27
CA GLU A 61 -3.05 -2.58 4.75
C GLU A 61 -2.54 -3.17 6.07
N ILE A 62 -1.29 -3.61 6.06
CA ILE A 62 -0.51 -3.99 7.23
C ILE A 62 0.25 -2.75 7.70
N ILE A 63 0.02 -2.36 8.95
CA ILE A 63 0.63 -1.21 9.60
C ILE A 63 1.53 -1.73 10.70
N ALA A 64 2.84 -1.59 10.52
CA ALA A 64 3.87 -2.04 11.43
C ALA A 64 4.55 -0.84 12.11
N ARG A 65 4.95 -1.00 13.37
CA ARG A 65 5.79 -0.03 14.10
C ARG A 65 6.85 -0.77 14.89
N GLY A 66 8.08 -0.31 14.80
CA GLY A 66 9.16 -0.78 15.68
C GLY A 66 8.91 -0.29 17.11
N VAL A 67 9.16 -1.17 18.08
CA VAL A 67 9.16 -0.88 19.51
C VAL A 67 10.59 -0.54 19.92
N VAL A 68 10.78 0.59 20.58
CA VAL A 68 12.11 1.14 20.91
C VAL A 68 12.12 1.65 22.36
N PRO A 69 13.29 1.75 23.02
CA PRO A 69 13.37 2.42 24.32
C PRO A 69 12.85 3.86 24.26
N LYS A 70 12.13 4.28 25.30
CA LYS A 70 11.53 5.63 25.37
C LYS A 70 12.54 6.78 25.33
N LYS A 71 13.82 6.56 25.62
CA LYS A 71 14.86 7.60 25.63
C LYS A 71 15.65 7.78 24.31
N ASP A 72 15.58 6.83 23.38
CA ASP A 72 16.40 6.87 22.14
C ASP A 72 15.68 7.60 21.00
N TYR A 73 16.29 8.57 20.32
CA TYR A 73 15.67 9.29 19.19
C TYR A 73 16.52 9.13 17.93
N LYS A 74 16.37 7.98 17.27
CA LYS A 74 17.01 7.68 15.99
C LYS A 74 16.01 7.09 15.02
N GLU A 75 16.39 7.10 13.75
CA GLU A 75 15.77 6.25 12.75
C GLU A 75 16.06 4.78 13.09
N VAL A 76 15.02 3.95 12.97
CA VAL A 76 15.09 2.54 13.38
C VAL A 76 14.58 1.69 12.24
N SER A 77 15.41 0.73 11.86
CA SER A 77 15.05 -0.33 10.93
C SER A 77 14.39 -1.48 11.68
N PHE A 78 13.31 -2.01 11.10
CA PHE A 78 12.61 -3.18 11.61
C PHE A 78 11.99 -3.94 10.45
N SER A 79 11.97 -5.27 10.56
CA SER A 79 11.41 -6.12 9.51
C SER A 79 10.50 -7.21 10.07
N TYR A 80 9.72 -7.82 9.19
CA TYR A 80 8.90 -8.98 9.48
C TYR A 80 8.75 -9.83 8.21
N LYS A 81 8.52 -11.12 8.39
CA LYS A 81 8.22 -12.03 7.28
C LYS A 81 6.71 -12.14 7.13
N LEU A 82 6.22 -11.95 5.91
CA LEU A 82 4.85 -12.25 5.51
C LEU A 82 4.85 -13.57 4.74
N ILE A 83 3.93 -14.46 5.10
CA ILE A 83 3.70 -15.75 4.44
C ILE A 83 2.24 -15.82 4.01
N MET A 84 2.01 -16.08 2.74
CA MET A 84 0.70 -16.24 2.13
C MET A 84 0.27 -17.72 2.17
N ASP A 85 -1.03 -17.96 2.03
CA ASP A 85 -1.62 -19.30 2.04
C ASP A 85 -1.17 -20.23 0.91
N ASN A 86 -0.72 -19.65 -0.21
CA ASN A 86 -0.09 -20.38 -1.31
C ASN A 86 1.38 -20.75 -1.05
N GLY A 87 1.94 -20.40 0.11
CA GLY A 87 3.33 -20.65 0.48
C GLY A 87 4.32 -19.54 0.09
N ASP A 88 3.89 -18.53 -0.67
CA ASP A 88 4.74 -17.38 -1.00
C ASP A 88 5.15 -16.66 0.28
N SER A 89 6.42 -16.25 0.34
CA SER A 89 6.90 -15.47 1.47
C SER A 89 7.80 -14.32 1.06
N ILE A 90 7.72 -13.24 1.83
CA ILE A 90 8.55 -12.05 1.65
C ILE A 90 8.95 -11.46 2.98
N ILE A 91 10.21 -11.03 3.06
CA ILE A 91 10.71 -10.17 4.14
C ILE A 91 10.37 -8.73 3.80
N ILE A 92 9.65 -8.08 4.71
CA ILE A 92 9.23 -6.69 4.60
C ILE A 92 10.03 -5.88 5.61
N SER A 93 10.92 -5.04 5.12
CA SER A 93 11.75 -4.14 5.92
C SER A 93 11.24 -2.71 5.84
N HIS A 94 11.27 -2.01 6.97
CA HIS A 94 10.95 -0.60 7.08
C HIS A 94 12.09 0.11 7.80
N SER A 95 12.29 1.39 7.48
CA SER A 95 13.05 2.31 8.33
C SER A 95 12.15 3.49 8.68
N ALA A 96 12.06 3.82 9.97
CA ALA A 96 11.20 4.91 10.41
C ALA A 96 11.74 5.60 11.66
N ALA A 97 11.57 6.92 11.70
CA ALA A 97 11.86 7.72 12.87
C ALA A 97 10.92 7.40 14.04
N LYS A 98 11.46 7.39 15.25
CA LYS A 98 10.67 7.40 16.49
C LYS A 98 9.93 8.72 16.67
N THR A 99 8.72 8.66 17.26
CA THR A 99 7.99 9.84 17.72
C THR A 99 7.59 9.75 19.21
N LYS A 100 7.54 10.89 19.90
CA LYS A 100 7.09 10.99 21.31
C LYS A 100 5.57 10.85 21.47
N ASN A 101 4.81 11.08 20.40
CA ASN A 101 3.35 11.20 20.43
C ASN A 101 2.63 9.85 20.29
N ILE A 102 3.38 8.75 20.36
CA ILE A 102 2.85 7.39 20.30
C ILE A 102 3.34 6.64 21.51
N THR A 103 2.39 6.24 22.35
CA THR A 103 2.66 5.61 23.64
C THR A 103 1.72 4.44 23.86
N SER A 104 2.09 3.59 24.81
CA SER A 104 1.22 2.55 25.35
C SER A 104 1.19 2.67 26.87
N SER A 105 0.00 2.65 27.45
CA SER A 105 -0.14 2.57 28.91
C SER A 105 0.24 1.20 29.45
N GLN A 106 0.20 0.15 28.61
CA GLN A 106 0.60 -1.21 28.97
C GLN A 106 2.13 -1.32 29.09
N HIS A 107 2.88 -0.53 28.31
CA HIS A 107 4.35 -0.52 28.33
C HIS A 107 4.91 0.92 28.35
N PRO A 108 4.86 1.62 29.49
CA PRO A 108 5.20 3.04 29.59
C PRO A 108 6.69 3.37 29.34
N GLY A 109 7.57 2.36 29.40
CA GLY A 109 9.00 2.45 29.09
C GLY A 109 9.33 2.31 27.59
N HIS A 110 8.35 1.93 26.77
CA HIS A 110 8.51 1.78 25.32
C HIS A 110 8.02 3.02 24.56
N GLY A 111 8.73 3.34 23.48
CA GLY A 111 8.30 4.24 22.42
C GLY A 111 8.06 3.47 21.12
N PHE A 112 7.47 4.14 20.14
CA PHE A 112 7.11 3.53 18.86
C PHE A 112 7.54 4.41 17.68
N THR A 113 7.90 3.77 16.57
CA THR A 113 8.21 4.46 15.32
C THR A 113 6.97 5.03 14.65
N LEU A 114 7.17 5.93 13.68
CA LEU A 114 6.21 6.20 12.60
C LEU A 114 5.84 4.88 11.87
N PRO A 115 4.66 4.81 11.23
CA PRO A 115 4.16 3.54 10.70
C PRO A 115 4.89 3.14 9.42
N GLY A 116 5.47 1.94 9.41
CA GLY A 116 5.77 1.20 8.20
C GLY A 116 4.49 0.59 7.64
N LYS A 117 4.20 0.81 6.37
CA LYS A 117 2.95 0.34 5.75
C LYS A 117 3.25 -0.60 4.61
N TYR A 118 2.48 -1.67 4.53
CA TYR A 118 2.58 -2.65 3.48
C TYR A 118 1.18 -3.06 3.01
N PHE A 119 1.05 -3.34 1.72
CA PHE A 119 -0.25 -3.64 1.11
C PHE A 119 -0.22 -4.99 0.41
N ILE A 120 -1.27 -5.76 0.63
CA ILE A 120 -1.54 -6.99 -0.11
C ILE A 120 -2.97 -6.98 -0.64
N ASN A 121 -3.16 -7.63 -1.78
CA ASN A 121 -4.49 -7.89 -2.32
C ASN A 121 -4.83 -9.35 -2.03
N ILE A 122 -5.99 -9.56 -1.43
CA ILE A 122 -6.56 -10.87 -1.16
C ILE A 122 -7.52 -11.18 -2.32
N PRO A 123 -7.32 -12.28 -3.07
CA PRO A 123 -8.20 -12.67 -4.15
C PRO A 123 -9.60 -13.05 -3.67
N LYS A 124 -10.51 -13.29 -4.61
CA LYS A 124 -11.82 -13.85 -4.29
C LYS A 124 -11.63 -15.25 -3.72
N GLY A 125 -12.23 -15.51 -2.56
CA GLY A 125 -12.10 -16.79 -1.85
C GLY A 125 -11.79 -16.59 -0.36
N ASN A 126 -11.65 -17.71 0.35
CA ASN A 126 -11.20 -17.72 1.73
C ASN A 126 -9.68 -17.86 1.76
N HIS A 127 -9.03 -16.93 2.44
CA HIS A 127 -7.58 -16.82 2.45
C HIS A 127 -7.05 -16.65 3.87
N TRP A 128 -5.77 -16.94 4.04
CA TRP A 128 -5.04 -16.58 5.24
C TRP A 128 -3.65 -16.03 4.89
N PHE A 129 -3.12 -15.21 5.78
CA PHE A 129 -1.70 -14.89 5.77
C PHE A 129 -1.17 -14.89 7.21
N LYS A 130 0.12 -15.19 7.33
CA LYS A 130 0.85 -15.25 8.59
C LYS A 130 1.96 -14.20 8.57
N ILE A 131 2.09 -13.47 9.67
CA ILE A 131 3.20 -12.55 9.90
C ILE A 131 4.08 -13.13 10.99
N GLU A 132 5.38 -13.23 10.74
CA GLU A 132 6.39 -13.74 11.67
C GLU A 132 7.47 -12.69 11.93
N PRO A 133 8.02 -12.63 13.16
CA PRO A 133 9.21 -11.84 13.44
C PRO A 133 10.41 -12.47 12.71
N ILE A 134 11.41 -11.67 12.37
CA ILE A 134 12.69 -12.20 11.91
C ILE A 134 13.56 -12.50 13.13
N PRO A 135 13.93 -13.77 13.37
CA PRO A 135 14.69 -14.14 14.55
C PRO A 135 16.07 -13.46 14.60
N LYS A 136 16.56 -13.21 15.83
CA LYS A 136 17.96 -12.84 16.15
C LYS A 136 18.50 -11.53 15.58
N VAL A 137 17.69 -10.71 14.89
CA VAL A 137 18.15 -9.46 14.25
C VAL A 137 17.23 -8.25 14.49
N ASP A 138 15.92 -8.45 14.63
CA ASP A 138 14.97 -7.34 14.61
C ASP A 138 14.41 -6.92 15.98
N LEU A 139 14.19 -5.61 16.12
CA LEU A 139 13.45 -5.02 17.24
C LEU A 139 12.02 -5.58 17.29
N PRO A 140 11.40 -5.69 18.48
CA PRO A 140 10.00 -6.06 18.58
C PRO A 140 9.12 -5.14 17.72
N VAL A 141 8.12 -5.71 17.05
CA VAL A 141 7.21 -4.98 16.17
C VAL A 141 5.79 -5.10 16.71
N VAL A 142 4.99 -4.06 16.52
CA VAL A 142 3.53 -4.14 16.71
C VAL A 142 2.82 -3.95 15.37
N ILE A 143 1.85 -4.82 15.12
CA ILE A 143 1.14 -4.93 13.83
C ILE A 143 -0.33 -4.58 14.01
N ARG A 144 -0.87 -3.80 13.07
CA ARG A 144 -2.30 -3.59 12.90
C ARG A 144 -2.66 -3.87 11.45
N VAL A 145 -3.75 -4.58 11.21
CA VAL A 145 -4.25 -4.89 9.88
C VAL A 145 -5.62 -4.27 9.68
N ARG A 146 -5.87 -3.70 8.50
CA ARG A 146 -7.20 -3.21 8.12
C ARG A 146 -7.46 -3.37 6.63
N VAL A 147 -8.72 -3.43 6.27
CA VAL A 147 -9.18 -3.27 4.89
C VAL A 147 -8.98 -1.81 4.51
N LYS A 148 -8.37 -1.59 3.36
CA LYS A 148 -8.22 -0.26 2.76
C LYS A 148 -8.64 -0.33 1.30
N GLY A 149 -9.72 0.36 0.95
CA GLY A 149 -10.15 0.52 -0.43
C GLY A 149 -9.09 1.19 -1.30
N PHE A 150 -9.24 1.06 -2.62
CA PHE A 150 -8.46 1.86 -3.56
C PHE A 150 -8.83 3.34 -3.37
N GLU A 151 -7.82 4.19 -3.19
CA GLU A 151 -8.06 5.62 -3.07
C GLU A 151 -8.67 6.13 -4.39
N LYS A 152 -9.79 6.86 -4.29
CA LYS A 152 -10.37 7.54 -5.45
C LYS A 152 -9.35 8.55 -5.96
N GLY A 153 -9.20 8.66 -7.28
CA GLY A 153 -8.32 9.67 -7.87
C GLY A 153 -8.78 11.04 -7.41
N ASP A 154 -7.87 11.81 -6.82
CA ASP A 154 -8.08 13.23 -6.57
C ASP A 154 -8.07 13.96 -7.93
N GLU A 155 -8.92 14.95 -8.12
CA GLU A 155 -9.02 15.71 -9.37
C GLU A 155 -7.81 16.64 -9.58
N HIS A 156 -7.06 16.94 -8.51
CA HIS A 156 -5.98 17.93 -8.52
C HIS A 156 -4.58 17.34 -8.74
N ARG A 157 -4.46 16.07 -9.15
CA ARG A 157 -3.15 15.42 -9.31
C ARG A 157 -2.49 15.76 -10.63
N GLN A 158 -1.24 16.21 -10.59
CA GLN A 158 -0.46 16.56 -11.78
C GLN A 158 0.37 15.38 -12.26
N PHE A 159 0.49 15.20 -13.58
CA PHE A 159 1.36 14.15 -14.13
C PHE A 159 2.83 14.52 -13.94
N VAL A 160 3.58 13.62 -13.30
CA VAL A 160 5.02 13.80 -13.05
C VAL A 160 5.78 13.02 -14.12
N GLN A 161 6.60 13.74 -14.89
CA GLN A 161 7.42 13.14 -15.93
C GLN A 161 8.58 12.34 -15.35
N ALA A 162 8.88 11.20 -15.96
CA ALA A 162 10.07 10.41 -15.63
C ALA A 162 11.34 11.12 -16.14
N VAL A 163 12.43 11.01 -15.39
CA VAL A 163 13.74 11.61 -15.73
C VAL A 163 14.44 10.81 -16.84
N THR A 164 14.12 9.53 -16.99
CA THR A 164 14.87 8.54 -17.80
C THR A 164 14.75 8.70 -19.32
N GLY A 165 14.18 9.80 -19.84
CA GLY A 165 14.01 10.02 -21.29
C GLY A 165 13.05 9.05 -22.01
N ILE A 166 12.51 8.07 -21.28
CA ILE A 166 11.55 7.08 -21.80
C ILE A 166 10.27 7.81 -22.20
N LYS A 167 9.79 7.58 -23.43
CA LYS A 167 8.53 8.15 -23.89
C LYS A 167 7.35 7.35 -23.33
N PRO A 168 6.31 8.01 -22.79
CA PRO A 168 5.13 7.30 -22.32
C PRO A 168 4.32 6.76 -23.52
N LYS A 169 3.65 5.63 -23.30
CA LYS A 169 2.61 5.07 -24.16
C LYS A 169 1.23 5.64 -23.79
N ASN A 170 0.32 5.61 -24.75
CA ASN A 170 -1.04 6.12 -24.59
C ASN A 170 -2.01 4.96 -24.32
N LEU A 171 -2.62 5.00 -23.14
CA LEU A 171 -3.64 4.06 -22.73
C LEU A 171 -5.00 4.71 -22.97
N ILE A 172 -5.80 4.13 -23.85
CA ILE A 172 -7.17 4.60 -24.13
C ILE A 172 -8.10 3.97 -23.09
N ILE A 173 -8.88 4.81 -22.40
CA ILE A 173 -9.85 4.42 -21.37
C ILE A 173 -11.16 5.14 -21.69
N GLY A 174 -12.14 4.41 -22.24
CA GLY A 174 -13.29 5.04 -22.90
C GLY A 174 -12.80 6.00 -23.99
N GLU A 175 -13.19 7.27 -23.91
CA GLU A 175 -12.77 8.32 -24.86
C GLU A 175 -11.45 9.01 -24.48
N LYS A 176 -10.90 8.74 -23.29
CA LYS A 176 -9.73 9.46 -22.77
C LYS A 176 -8.44 8.75 -23.14
N SER A 177 -7.45 9.52 -23.59
CA SER A 177 -6.08 9.06 -23.78
C SER A 177 -5.22 9.44 -22.57
N VAL A 178 -4.65 8.45 -21.89
CA VAL A 178 -3.89 8.64 -20.65
C VAL A 178 -2.47 8.11 -20.81
N ARG A 179 -1.48 8.94 -20.48
CA ARG A 179 -0.06 8.59 -20.58
C ARG A 179 0.40 7.68 -19.44
N TYR A 180 1.04 6.57 -19.79
CA TYR A 180 1.73 5.65 -18.87
C TYR A 180 3.11 5.28 -19.44
N TYR A 181 4.11 5.15 -18.59
CA TYR A 181 5.42 4.60 -18.95
C TYR A 181 5.37 3.08 -18.91
N GLU A 182 5.89 2.41 -19.92
CA GLU A 182 6.14 0.97 -19.85
C GLU A 182 7.35 0.72 -18.94
N LEU A 183 7.23 -0.27 -18.06
CA LEU A 183 8.27 -0.72 -17.14
C LEU A 183 8.37 -2.24 -17.22
N LYS A 184 9.57 -2.75 -17.49
CA LYS A 184 9.90 -4.17 -17.50
C LYS A 184 10.78 -4.53 -16.30
N HIS A 185 10.89 -5.82 -16.03
CA HIS A 185 11.81 -6.32 -15.02
C HIS A 185 13.25 -5.88 -15.32
N GLY A 186 13.97 -5.44 -14.28
CA GLY A 186 15.34 -4.93 -14.38
C GLY A 186 15.45 -3.44 -14.75
N GLU A 187 14.35 -2.80 -15.12
CA GLU A 187 14.31 -1.35 -15.37
C GLU A 187 13.90 -0.58 -14.11
N ARG A 188 14.33 0.69 -14.01
CA ARG A 188 13.85 1.64 -13.00
C ARG A 188 13.36 2.92 -13.65
N LEU A 189 12.10 3.28 -13.38
CA LEU A 189 11.54 4.58 -13.75
C LEU A 189 11.79 5.57 -12.61
N GLN A 190 12.54 6.64 -12.89
CA GLN A 190 12.94 7.64 -11.89
C GLN A 190 12.15 8.93 -12.02
N PHE A 191 11.86 9.57 -10.89
CA PHE A 191 11.09 10.81 -10.77
C PHE A 191 11.76 11.75 -9.77
N GLU A 192 11.90 13.02 -10.14
CA GLU A 192 12.39 14.10 -9.27
C GLU A 192 11.26 15.13 -9.00
N PRO A 193 10.31 14.82 -8.09
CA PRO A 193 9.22 15.73 -7.78
C PRO A 193 9.73 17.04 -7.16
N LYS A 194 9.27 18.19 -7.68
CA LYS A 194 9.56 19.52 -7.12
C LYS A 194 8.29 20.10 -6.51
N LYS A 195 8.37 20.56 -5.25
CA LYS A 195 7.27 21.23 -4.53
C LYS A 195 5.97 20.40 -4.47
N LEU A 196 6.09 19.12 -4.16
CA LEU A 196 4.97 18.20 -3.94
C LEU A 196 5.06 17.63 -2.53
N SER A 197 3.92 17.32 -1.92
CA SER A 197 3.87 16.64 -0.61
C SER A 197 3.69 15.12 -0.74
N LYS A 198 3.22 14.66 -1.90
CA LYS A 198 2.88 13.25 -2.15
C LYS A 198 3.08 12.87 -3.61
N LEU A 199 3.52 11.63 -3.84
CA LEU A 199 3.41 10.95 -5.13
C LEU A 199 2.45 9.77 -5.05
N THR A 200 1.66 9.59 -6.11
CA THR A 200 0.85 8.41 -6.36
C THR A 200 1.34 7.72 -7.64
N PHE A 201 1.80 6.47 -7.53
CA PHE A 201 2.11 5.64 -8.67
C PHE A 201 0.90 4.78 -9.00
N LEU A 202 0.25 5.08 -10.12
CA LEU A 202 -0.75 4.22 -10.73
C LEU A 202 -0.04 3.16 -11.57
N SER A 203 -0.44 1.91 -11.46
CA SER A 203 0.11 0.80 -12.21
C SER A 203 -0.98 -0.07 -12.85
N ARG A 204 -0.70 -0.59 -14.03
CA ARG A 204 -1.54 -1.56 -14.75
C ARG A 204 -0.65 -2.66 -15.30
N LEU A 205 -0.90 -3.91 -14.92
CA LEU A 205 -0.21 -5.05 -15.52
C LEU A 205 -0.54 -5.15 -17.00
N GLY A 206 0.45 -5.42 -17.86
CA GLY A 206 0.20 -5.77 -19.25
C GLY A 206 0.01 -7.27 -19.40
N PHE A 207 -1.22 -7.72 -19.59
CA PHE A 207 -1.53 -9.13 -19.86
C PHE A 207 -1.15 -9.49 -21.29
N ILE A 208 -0.38 -10.56 -21.43
CA ILE A 208 0.00 -11.17 -22.72
C ILE A 208 -0.62 -12.56 -22.85
N ASN A 209 -0.61 -13.11 -24.06
CA ASN A 209 -1.12 -14.45 -24.33
C ASN A 209 -0.49 -15.50 -23.39
N GLY A 210 -1.32 -16.40 -22.87
CA GLY A 210 -0.91 -17.43 -21.90
C GLY A 210 -1.07 -17.02 -20.43
N MET A 211 -1.28 -15.73 -20.13
CA MET A 211 -1.61 -15.30 -18.76
C MET A 211 -3.07 -15.59 -18.39
N SER A 212 -3.29 -15.84 -17.11
CA SER A 212 -4.63 -16.00 -16.55
C SER A 212 -5.46 -14.70 -16.68
N ASN A 213 -6.77 -14.78 -16.48
CA ASN A 213 -7.62 -13.58 -16.39
C ASN A 213 -7.34 -12.78 -15.11
N TYR A 214 -6.63 -13.37 -14.15
CA TYR A 214 -6.21 -12.76 -12.91
C TYR A 214 -4.73 -13.03 -12.66
N GLU A 215 -3.97 -12.00 -12.35
CA GLU A 215 -2.52 -12.09 -12.18
C GLU A 215 -2.04 -11.20 -11.02
N ASN A 216 -0.93 -11.62 -10.43
CA ASN A 216 -0.21 -10.87 -9.40
C ASN A 216 1.04 -10.19 -10.00
N TYR A 217 1.45 -9.07 -9.43
CA TYR A 217 2.73 -8.41 -9.73
C TYR A 217 3.16 -7.54 -8.55
N GLN A 218 4.44 -7.23 -8.52
CA GLN A 218 5.12 -6.54 -7.43
C GLN A 218 5.90 -5.36 -7.98
N ILE A 219 5.66 -4.21 -7.37
CA ILE A 219 6.43 -3.00 -7.65
C ILE A 219 7.21 -2.62 -6.41
N ARG A 220 8.50 -2.34 -6.58
CA ARG A 220 9.33 -1.74 -5.53
C ARG A 220 9.49 -0.26 -5.79
N VAL A 221 9.26 0.55 -4.76
CA VAL A 221 9.52 1.98 -4.75
C VAL A 221 10.78 2.23 -3.95
N TRP A 222 11.68 3.01 -4.52
CA TRP A 222 12.92 3.45 -3.92
C TRP A 222 12.84 4.95 -3.62
N LYS A 223 13.52 5.35 -2.54
CA LYS A 223 13.88 6.72 -2.23
C LYS A 223 15.40 6.79 -2.26
N ASP A 224 15.95 7.50 -3.23
CA ASP A 224 17.35 7.45 -3.62
C ASP A 224 17.79 5.98 -3.79
N ASP A 225 18.78 5.52 -3.02
CA ASP A 225 19.28 4.14 -3.06
C ASP A 225 18.66 3.25 -1.98
N THR A 226 17.69 3.76 -1.22
CA THR A 226 17.00 3.02 -0.16
C THR A 226 15.63 2.55 -0.60
N ILE A 227 15.24 1.35 -0.18
CA ILE A 227 13.90 0.81 -0.46
C ILE A 227 12.89 1.58 0.39
N TYR A 228 11.97 2.30 -0.26
CA TYR A 228 10.85 2.96 0.41
C TYR A 228 9.74 1.95 0.74
N GLY A 229 9.46 1.03 -0.17
CA GLY A 229 8.48 -0.04 0.05
C GLY A 229 8.31 -0.94 -1.16
N THR A 230 7.85 -2.17 -0.93
CA THR A 230 7.42 -3.08 -2.00
C THR A 230 5.90 -3.24 -1.93
N TYR A 231 5.23 -3.20 -3.07
CA TYR A 231 3.78 -3.19 -3.20
C TYR A 231 3.32 -4.36 -4.05
N PHE A 232 2.39 -5.15 -3.50
CA PHE A 232 1.87 -6.35 -4.13
C PHE A 232 0.49 -6.07 -4.68
N PHE A 233 0.33 -6.33 -5.95
CA PHE A 233 -0.87 -6.03 -6.68
C PHE A 233 -1.39 -7.26 -7.38
N SER A 234 -2.63 -7.59 -7.08
CA SER A 234 -3.43 -8.49 -7.89
C SER A 234 -4.41 -7.70 -8.74
N THR A 235 -4.53 -8.06 -10.01
CA THR A 235 -5.41 -7.38 -10.95
C THR A 235 -5.97 -8.36 -11.96
N GLU A 236 -7.13 -8.03 -12.51
CA GLU A 236 -7.74 -8.66 -13.65
C GLU A 236 -7.54 -7.84 -14.92
N LYS A 237 -7.73 -8.47 -16.08
CA LYS A 237 -7.80 -7.77 -17.38
C LYS A 237 -8.84 -6.65 -17.32
N SER A 238 -8.52 -5.51 -17.91
CA SER A 238 -9.50 -4.45 -18.14
C SER A 238 -10.29 -4.77 -19.40
N GLU A 239 -11.61 -4.61 -19.33
CA GLU A 239 -12.48 -4.74 -20.50
C GLU A 239 -12.53 -3.43 -21.30
N ASP A 240 -12.37 -2.29 -20.62
CA ASP A 240 -12.58 -0.95 -21.22
C ASP A 240 -11.30 -0.17 -21.54
N SER A 241 -10.14 -0.83 -21.60
CA SER A 241 -8.89 -0.12 -21.91
C SER A 241 -7.93 -0.87 -22.81
N ILE A 242 -7.20 -0.09 -23.61
CA ILE A 242 -6.31 -0.57 -24.68
C ILE A 242 -5.00 0.22 -24.66
N ILE A 243 -3.87 -0.44 -24.89
CA ILE A 243 -2.61 0.24 -25.20
C ILE A 243 -2.62 0.63 -26.67
N LYS A 244 -2.67 1.93 -26.99
CA LYS A 244 -2.78 2.43 -28.37
C LYS A 244 -1.65 1.90 -29.25
N GLU A 245 -0.44 1.83 -28.70
CA GLU A 245 0.78 1.43 -29.40
C GLU A 245 1.00 -0.10 -29.44
N ASP A 246 0.28 -0.90 -28.64
CA ASP A 246 0.47 -2.36 -28.57
C ASP A 246 -0.84 -3.09 -28.23
N LYS A 247 -1.66 -3.33 -29.26
CA LYS A 247 -2.99 -3.98 -29.12
C LYS A 247 -2.92 -5.45 -28.69
N LYS A 248 -1.73 -6.08 -28.69
CA LYS A 248 -1.56 -7.47 -28.23
C LYS A 248 -1.50 -7.57 -26.71
N VAL A 249 -1.32 -6.44 -26.03
CA VAL A 249 -1.26 -6.37 -24.57
C VAL A 249 -2.57 -5.82 -24.05
N ILE A 250 -3.25 -6.60 -23.22
CA ILE A 250 -4.47 -6.17 -22.54
C ILE A 250 -4.05 -5.52 -21.21
N PRO A 251 -4.29 -4.23 -21.00
CA PRO A 251 -4.00 -3.60 -19.70
C PRO A 251 -4.90 -4.17 -18.62
N GLY A 252 -4.35 -4.39 -17.44
CA GLY A 252 -5.11 -4.71 -16.24
C GLY A 252 -5.89 -3.52 -15.72
N LYS A 253 -6.81 -3.77 -14.80
CA LYS A 253 -7.39 -2.69 -13.98
C LYS A 253 -6.28 -2.00 -13.20
N TRP A 254 -6.39 -0.68 -13.04
CA TRP A 254 -5.36 0.09 -12.37
C TRP A 254 -5.29 -0.25 -10.88
N ARG A 255 -4.08 -0.15 -10.35
CA ARG A 255 -3.73 -0.23 -8.94
C ARG A 255 -2.89 0.98 -8.58
N SER A 256 -2.75 1.26 -7.29
CA SER A 256 -2.01 2.43 -6.84
C SER A 256 -1.25 2.19 -5.55
N CYS A 257 -0.06 2.78 -5.48
CA CYS A 257 0.62 3.05 -4.22
C CYS A 257 0.88 4.55 -4.08
N GLU A 258 0.91 5.02 -2.83
CA GLU A 258 1.19 6.41 -2.51
C GLU A 258 2.37 6.48 -1.56
N ILE A 259 3.18 7.51 -1.76
CA ILE A 259 4.33 7.81 -0.92
C ILE A 259 4.28 9.27 -0.51
N ASN A 260 4.59 9.53 0.76
CA ASN A 260 4.72 10.89 1.25
C ASN A 260 6.14 11.37 0.95
N LEU A 261 6.26 12.60 0.48
CA LEU A 261 7.54 13.20 0.17
C LEU A 261 8.08 13.90 1.42
N SER A 262 9.38 13.80 1.64
CA SER A 262 10.05 14.62 2.65
C SER A 262 10.25 16.04 2.14
N LYS A 263 10.49 16.98 3.05
CA LYS A 263 10.76 18.39 2.69
C LYS A 263 12.05 18.57 1.89
N SER A 264 13.02 17.67 2.06
CA SER A 264 14.29 17.63 1.33
C SER A 264 14.12 17.06 -0.09
N LYS A 265 15.00 17.46 -1.01
CA LYS A 265 15.02 16.93 -2.38
C LYS A 265 15.49 15.48 -2.37
N HIS A 266 14.75 14.60 -3.03
CA HIS A 266 15.10 13.18 -3.21
C HIS A 266 14.65 12.69 -4.58
N THR A 267 15.29 11.64 -5.05
CA THR A 267 14.88 10.89 -6.24
C THR A 267 14.00 9.74 -5.81
N TYR A 268 12.88 9.54 -6.51
CA TYR A 268 12.01 8.39 -6.26
C TYR A 268 11.99 7.52 -7.51
N SER A 269 12.17 6.21 -7.34
CA SER A 269 12.15 5.31 -8.47
C SER A 269 11.23 4.11 -8.27
N VAL A 270 10.75 3.57 -9.38
CA VAL A 270 9.79 2.47 -9.42
C VAL A 270 10.38 1.34 -10.26
N GLU A 271 10.38 0.14 -9.70
CA GLU A 271 10.95 -1.08 -10.29
C GLU A 271 9.91 -2.20 -10.30
N LEU A 272 9.87 -2.98 -11.38
CA LEU A 272 9.07 -4.20 -11.47
C LEU A 272 9.90 -5.42 -11.05
N LEU A 273 9.45 -6.18 -10.06
CA LEU A 273 10.20 -7.33 -9.55
C LEU A 273 9.92 -8.63 -10.32
N ASP A 274 8.77 -8.76 -10.97
CA ASP A 274 8.37 -10.01 -11.65
C ASP A 274 8.98 -10.15 -13.04
N LYS A 275 9.83 -11.17 -13.22
CA LYS A 275 10.40 -11.55 -14.51
C LYS A 275 9.32 -11.93 -15.52
N GLY A 276 9.53 -11.59 -16.79
CA GLY A 276 8.61 -11.92 -17.89
C GLY A 276 7.31 -11.10 -17.90
N LYS A 277 7.07 -10.25 -16.91
CA LYS A 277 5.93 -9.33 -16.87
C LYS A 277 6.35 -7.93 -17.33
N LYS A 278 5.37 -7.15 -17.77
CA LYS A 278 5.50 -5.71 -18.00
C LYS A 278 4.37 -4.96 -17.32
N VAL A 279 4.65 -3.77 -16.83
CA VAL A 279 3.67 -2.92 -16.15
C VAL A 279 3.69 -1.53 -16.77
N PHE A 280 2.51 -0.94 -16.92
CA PHE A 280 2.34 0.45 -17.30
C PHE A 280 2.21 1.30 -16.04
N VAL A 281 3.14 2.22 -15.81
CA VAL A 281 3.22 3.07 -14.62
C VAL A 281 2.96 4.54 -14.96
N ARG A 282 2.09 5.19 -14.19
CA ARG A 282 1.81 6.62 -14.26
C ARG A 282 2.06 7.25 -12.90
N CYS A 283 2.98 8.22 -12.85
CA CYS A 283 3.24 8.98 -11.65
C CYS A 283 2.39 10.24 -11.62
N LEU A 284 1.73 10.47 -10.49
CA LEU A 284 0.93 11.64 -10.21
C LEU A 284 1.43 12.32 -8.93
N GLY A 285 1.39 13.64 -8.87
CA GLY A 285 1.85 14.44 -7.75
C GLY A 285 0.79 15.39 -7.23
N ASN A 286 0.76 15.58 -5.91
CA ASN A 286 -0.10 16.55 -5.24
C ASN A 286 0.76 17.55 -4.44
N GLN A 287 0.32 18.80 -4.41
CA GLN A 287 0.86 19.83 -3.52
C GLN A 287 0.44 19.56 -2.08
#